data_AF-A0A8I1TVJ0-F1
#
_entry.id   AF-A0A8I1TVJ0-F1
#
_cell.length_a   1.000
_cell.length_b   1.000
_cell.length_c   1.000
_cell.angle_alpha   90.00
_cell.angle_beta   90.00
_cell.angle_gamma   90.00
#
_symmetry.space_group_name_H-M   'P 1'
#
loop_
_entity.id
_entity.type
_entity.pdbx_description
1 polymer ?
#
loop_
_entity_poly.entity_id
_entity_poly.type
_entity_poly.pdbx_seq_one_letter_code
_entity_poly.pdbx_strand_id
1 'polypeptide(L)'
;RELLLPIPEIWIHDAWISLLIGSVSHLVPLPVPLIAYRQHSANQIGIPRRGWRNRRKRHGGSFALLYGPALRCFEALRERLLKFGGRFPQSERHLSRLDAKLVFLRARCGLPLKRWRRLPGAMHELVTLRYHRYAKGIVSFFGDLWQS
;
A
#
# COMPACT_ATOMS: atom_id res chain seq x y z
N ARG A 1 -6.08 20.43 11.00
CA ARG A 1 -6.01 21.05 9.65
C ARG A 1 -4.62 20.86 9.01
N GLU A 2 -3.53 21.20 9.72
CA GLU A 2 -2.14 21.06 9.24
C GLU A 2 -1.70 19.63 8.89
N LEU A 3 -2.22 18.63 9.62
CA LEU A 3 -1.95 17.21 9.34
C LEU A 3 -2.46 16.79 7.96
N LEU A 4 -3.65 17.28 7.55
CA LEU A 4 -4.36 16.79 6.38
C LEU A 4 -4.06 17.62 5.12
N LEU A 5 -3.79 18.92 5.27
CA LEU A 5 -3.64 19.85 4.15
C LEU A 5 -2.19 20.34 3.98
N PRO A 6 -1.75 20.66 2.74
CA PRO A 6 -2.44 20.35 1.48
C PRO A 6 -2.42 18.85 1.19
N ILE A 7 -3.39 18.37 0.41
CA ILE A 7 -3.45 16.98 -0.04
C ILE A 7 -2.54 16.82 -1.25
N PRO A 8 -1.56 15.90 -1.23
CA PRO A 8 -0.69 15.68 -2.39
C PRO A 8 -1.47 15.14 -3.58
N GLU A 9 -1.16 15.61 -4.79
CA GLU A 9 -1.84 15.19 -6.04
C GLU A 9 -1.71 13.68 -6.35
N ILE A 10 -0.66 13.03 -5.83
CA ILE A 10 -0.44 11.59 -5.98
C ILE A 10 -1.44 10.74 -5.19
N TRP A 11 -2.26 11.36 -4.34
CA TRP A 11 -3.25 10.70 -3.50
C TRP A 11 -4.67 11.04 -3.91
N ILE A 12 -5.55 10.04 -3.81
CA ILE A 12 -6.99 10.29 -3.77
C ILE A 12 -7.32 10.87 -2.38
N HIS A 13 -8.14 11.92 -2.35
CA HIS A 13 -8.40 12.71 -1.14
C HIS A 13 -8.89 11.88 0.05
N ASP A 14 -9.84 10.97 -0.18
CA ASP A 14 -10.41 10.10 0.85
C ASP A 14 -9.37 9.12 1.43
N ALA A 15 -8.54 8.53 0.57
CA ALA A 15 -7.48 7.61 0.95
C ALA A 15 -6.42 8.33 1.79
N TRP A 16 -6.02 9.55 1.40
CA TRP A 16 -5.09 10.36 2.17
C TRP A 16 -5.61 10.69 3.56
N ILE A 17 -6.84 11.21 3.63
CA ILE A 17 -7.48 11.60 4.89
C ILE A 17 -7.64 10.39 5.80
N SER A 18 -8.18 9.28 5.27
CA SER A 18 -8.43 8.06 6.03
C SER A 18 -7.13 7.46 6.57
N LEU A 19 -6.07 7.44 5.75
CA LEU A 19 -4.81 6.84 6.14
C LEU A 19 -4.07 7.68 7.19
N LEU A 20 -4.10 9.02 7.07
CA LEU A 20 -3.55 9.90 8.10
C LEU A 20 -4.30 9.78 9.42
N ILE A 21 -5.64 9.86 9.39
CA ILE A 21 -6.47 9.71 10.58
C ILE A 21 -6.20 8.35 11.24
N GLY A 22 -6.21 7.26 10.46
CA GLY A 22 -5.90 5.92 10.97
C GLY A 22 -4.47 5.75 11.49
N SER A 23 -3.54 6.63 11.09
CA SER A 23 -2.16 6.62 11.59
C SER A 23 -1.99 7.40 12.90
N VAL A 24 -2.87 8.35 13.20
CA VAL A 24 -2.77 9.19 14.41
C VAL A 24 -3.84 8.92 15.46
N SER A 25 -4.83 8.09 15.15
CA SER A 25 -5.96 7.80 16.04
C SER A 25 -6.16 6.30 16.24
N HIS A 26 -7.04 5.95 17.18
CA HIS A 26 -7.47 4.57 17.38
C HIS A 26 -8.78 4.32 16.62
N LEU A 27 -8.70 3.56 15.52
CA LEU A 27 -9.85 3.17 14.72
C LEU A 27 -10.21 1.70 14.96
N VAL A 28 -11.50 1.41 15.15
CA VAL A 28 -12.03 0.05 15.27
C VAL A 28 -12.97 -0.20 14.10
N PRO A 29 -12.77 -1.24 13.28
CA PRO A 29 -13.70 -1.59 12.21
C PRO A 29 -15.00 -2.15 12.81
N LEU A 30 -16.13 -1.65 12.33
CA LEU A 30 -17.44 -2.20 12.68
C LEU A 30 -17.88 -3.20 11.59
N PRO A 31 -18.08 -4.49 11.90
CA PRO A 31 -18.42 -5.52 10.91
C PRO A 31 -19.93 -5.53 10.57
N VAL A 32 -20.52 -4.34 10.39
CA VAL A 32 -21.95 -4.18 10.09
C VAL A 32 -22.08 -3.28 8.84
N PRO A 33 -22.91 -3.65 7.84
CA PRO A 33 -23.08 -2.87 6.62
C PRO A 33 -23.92 -1.62 6.90
N LEU A 34 -23.29 -0.56 7.40
CA LEU A 34 -23.96 0.70 7.76
C LEU A 34 -24.32 1.58 6.55
N ILE A 35 -23.63 1.40 5.41
CA ILE A 35 -23.74 2.29 4.26
C ILE A 35 -23.98 1.46 2.99
N ALA A 36 -25.06 1.76 2.28
CA ALA A 36 -25.29 1.25 0.93
C ALA A 36 -24.53 2.13 -0.08
N TYR A 37 -23.58 1.54 -0.80
CA TYR A 37 -22.81 2.26 -1.81
C TYR A 37 -23.50 2.22 -3.18
N ARG A 38 -23.97 3.37 -3.67
CA ARG A 38 -24.54 3.50 -5.01
C ARG A 38 -23.43 3.47 -6.06
N GLN A 39 -23.57 2.58 -7.04
CA GLN A 39 -22.66 2.50 -8.18
C GLN A 39 -23.31 3.10 -9.43
N HIS A 40 -22.60 4.01 -10.10
CA HIS A 40 -22.98 4.53 -11.42
C HIS A 40 -21.73 4.73 -12.29
N SER A 41 -21.93 4.94 -13.60
CA SER A 41 -20.85 5.05 -14.60
C SER A 41 -19.90 6.23 -14.35
N ALA A 42 -20.40 7.30 -13.74
CA ALA A 42 -19.61 8.49 -13.41
C ALA A 42 -18.80 8.41 -12.07
N ASN A 43 -18.70 7.25 -11.41
CA ASN A 43 -17.85 7.12 -10.23
C ASN A 43 -16.37 7.29 -10.63
N GLN A 44 -15.63 8.17 -9.95
CA GLN A 44 -14.17 8.33 -10.15
C GLN A 44 -13.39 7.02 -9.97
N ILE A 45 -13.87 6.16 -9.05
CA ILE A 45 -13.31 4.84 -8.78
C ILE A 45 -14.48 3.86 -8.71
N GLY A 46 -14.52 2.89 -9.62
CA GLY A 46 -15.49 1.79 -9.57
C GLY A 46 -15.02 0.65 -8.69
N ILE A 47 -15.94 -0.03 -7.99
CA ILE A 47 -15.67 -1.36 -7.42
C ILE A 47 -15.81 -2.36 -8.57
N PRO A 48 -14.76 -3.13 -8.92
CA PRO A 48 -14.86 -4.12 -9.98
C PRO A 48 -15.97 -5.13 -9.63
N ARG A 49 -16.92 -5.32 -10.55
CA ARG A 49 -18.02 -6.29 -10.38
C ARG A 49 -17.44 -7.69 -10.15
N ARG A 50 -18.02 -8.47 -9.23
CA ARG A 50 -17.65 -9.88 -9.01
C ARG A 50 -17.62 -10.60 -10.37
N GLY A 51 -16.48 -11.19 -10.72
CA GLY A 51 -16.26 -11.85 -12.02
C GLY A 51 -15.43 -11.05 -13.03
N TRP A 52 -15.30 -9.73 -12.87
CA TRP A 52 -14.34 -8.94 -13.65
C TRP A 52 -12.94 -9.25 -13.15
N ARG A 53 -12.30 -10.22 -13.80
CA ARG A 53 -10.87 -10.49 -13.69
C ARG A 53 -10.13 -9.35 -14.38
N ASN A 54 -10.19 -8.14 -13.80
CA ASN A 54 -9.27 -7.05 -14.10
C ASN A 54 -7.91 -7.37 -13.48
N ARG A 55 -7.36 -8.52 -13.88
CA ARG A 55 -5.93 -8.77 -13.83
C ARG A 55 -5.41 -7.83 -14.90
N ARG A 56 -5.18 -6.55 -14.53
CA ARG A 56 -4.36 -5.63 -15.33
C ARG A 56 -3.21 -6.50 -15.82
N LYS A 57 -3.13 -6.71 -17.14
CA LYS A 57 -2.09 -7.51 -17.78
C LYS A 57 -0.78 -6.80 -17.45
N ARG A 58 -0.20 -7.18 -16.31
CA ARG A 58 1.04 -6.64 -15.76
C ARG A 58 2.16 -7.42 -16.42
N HIS A 59 2.32 -7.21 -17.72
CA HIS A 59 3.32 -7.87 -18.54
C HIS A 59 4.44 -6.89 -18.89
N GLY A 60 5.68 -7.24 -18.53
CA GLY A 60 6.90 -6.67 -19.11
C GLY A 60 7.48 -5.41 -18.47
N GLY A 61 6.94 -4.93 -17.35
CA GLY A 61 7.44 -3.72 -16.67
C GLY A 61 8.41 -4.02 -15.54
N SER A 62 9.41 -3.17 -15.33
CA SER A 62 10.26 -3.21 -14.13
C SER A 62 9.40 -3.15 -12.85
N PHE A 63 9.82 -3.85 -11.80
CA PHE A 63 9.16 -3.78 -10.50
C PHE A 63 9.10 -2.36 -9.92
N ALA A 64 10.04 -1.49 -10.32
CA ALA A 64 9.98 -0.07 -10.01
C ALA A 64 8.74 0.62 -10.59
N LEU A 65 8.29 0.24 -11.79
CA LEU A 65 7.06 0.77 -12.38
C LEU A 65 5.82 0.20 -11.66
N LEU A 66 5.90 -1.04 -11.20
CA LEU A 66 4.78 -1.72 -10.54
C LEU A 66 4.54 -1.22 -9.11
N TYR A 67 5.62 -1.06 -8.33
CA TYR A 67 5.54 -0.76 -6.90
C TYR A 67 5.97 0.68 -6.57
N GLY A 68 6.68 1.37 -7.48
CA GLY A 68 7.13 2.74 -7.30
C GLY A 68 6.02 3.75 -7.00
N PRO A 69 4.85 3.72 -7.67
CA PRO A 69 3.75 4.62 -7.31
C PRO A 69 3.30 4.44 -5.85
N ALA A 70 3.12 3.19 -5.41
CA ALA A 70 2.74 2.91 -4.02
C ALA A 70 3.86 3.33 -3.04
N LEU A 71 5.12 3.07 -3.38
CA LEU A 71 6.27 3.50 -2.58
C LEU A 71 6.26 5.01 -2.36
N ARG A 72 6.14 5.82 -3.43
CA ARG A 72 6.08 7.29 -3.35
C ARG A 72 4.91 7.77 -2.50
N CYS A 73 3.74 7.15 -2.64
CA CYS A 73 2.59 7.49 -1.81
C CYS A 73 2.88 7.27 -0.31
N PHE A 74 3.44 6.11 0.06
CA PHE A 74 3.78 5.83 1.47
C PHE A 74 4.96 6.66 1.99
N GLU A 75 5.89 7.08 1.12
CA GLU A 75 6.96 8.02 1.49
C GLU A 75 6.40 9.40 1.83
N ALA A 76 5.47 9.92 1.01
CA ALA A 76 4.78 11.18 1.30
C ALA A 76 3.94 11.12 2.60
N LEU A 77 3.31 9.97 2.87
CA LEU A 77 2.62 9.73 4.15
C LEU A 77 3.61 9.78 5.32
N ARG A 78 4.76 9.11 5.20
CA ARG A 78 5.79 9.07 6.24
C ARG A 78 6.31 10.46 6.56
N GLU A 79 6.65 11.23 5.53
CA GLU A 79 7.11 12.62 5.68
C GLU A 79 6.07 13.45 6.43
N ARG A 80 4.78 13.29 6.08
CA ARG A 80 3.70 13.99 6.76
C ARG A 80 3.59 13.63 8.25
N LEU A 81 3.70 12.35 8.58
CA LEU A 81 3.66 11.86 9.96
C LEU A 81 4.89 12.29 10.75
N LEU A 82 6.08 12.33 10.16
CA LEU A 82 7.26 12.88 10.83
C LEU A 82 7.08 14.37 11.15
N LYS A 83 6.47 15.13 10.24
CA LYS A 83 6.30 16.57 10.40
C LYS A 83 5.22 16.96 11.42
N PHE A 84 4.09 16.25 11.46
CA PHE A 84 2.94 16.64 12.27
C PHE A 84 2.42 15.55 13.23
N GLY A 85 2.94 14.33 13.13
CA GLY A 85 2.47 13.17 13.89
C GLY A 85 2.89 13.18 15.35
N GLY A 86 4.01 13.81 15.71
CA GLY A 86 4.55 13.81 17.08
C GLY A 86 3.61 14.39 18.16
N ARG A 87 2.52 15.06 17.76
CA ARG A 87 1.45 15.53 18.66
C ARG A 87 0.48 14.41 19.09
N PHE A 88 0.60 13.23 18.51
CA PHE A 88 -0.33 12.11 18.70
C PHE A 88 0.41 10.88 19.24
N PRO A 89 0.05 10.34 20.43
CA PRO A 89 0.75 9.21 21.04
C PRO A 89 0.78 7.94 20.17
N GLN A 90 -0.29 7.70 19.38
CA GLN A 90 -0.41 6.52 18.53
C GLN A 90 0.46 6.59 17.27
N SER A 91 0.97 7.77 16.93
CA SER A 91 1.71 8.00 15.70
C SER A 91 3.00 7.20 15.63
N GLU A 92 3.73 7.05 16.73
CA GLU A 92 5.03 6.36 16.76
C GLU A 92 4.91 4.89 16.35
N ARG A 93 3.96 4.16 16.95
CA ARG A 93 3.71 2.75 16.61
C ARG A 93 3.32 2.57 15.15
N HIS A 94 2.48 3.47 14.63
CA HIS A 94 2.05 3.42 13.24
C HIS A 94 3.15 3.83 12.28
N LEU A 95 4.02 4.76 12.68
CA LEU A 95 5.22 5.15 11.94
C LEU A 95 6.20 3.97 11.82
N SER A 96 6.47 3.23 12.89
CA SER A 96 7.31 2.02 12.80
C SER A 96 6.72 0.96 11.86
N ARG A 97 5.39 0.78 11.86
CA ARG A 97 4.70 -0.13 10.93
C ARG A 97 4.80 0.34 9.48
N LEU A 98 4.69 1.66 9.27
CA LEU A 98 4.85 2.30 7.97
C LEU A 98 6.28 2.14 7.45
N ASP A 99 7.28 2.31 8.31
CA ASP A 99 8.69 2.12 7.96
C ASP A 99 8.96 0.68 7.53
N ALA A 100 8.47 -0.30 8.27
CA ALA A 100 8.57 -1.71 7.87
C ALA A 100 7.88 -1.99 6.52
N LYS A 101 6.73 -1.34 6.25
CA LYS A 101 6.06 -1.43 4.94
C LYS A 101 6.88 -0.79 3.82
N LEU A 102 7.54 0.33 4.08
CA LEU A 102 8.41 1.00 3.11
C LEU A 102 9.64 0.16 2.78
N VAL A 103 10.27 -0.47 3.79
CA VAL A 103 11.37 -1.43 3.56
C VAL A 103 10.91 -2.55 2.64
N PHE A 104 9.76 -3.16 2.91
CA PHE A 104 9.18 -4.20 2.07
C PHE A 104 8.88 -3.71 0.64
N LEU A 105 8.29 -2.52 0.48
CA LEU A 105 8.01 -1.96 -0.85
C LEU A 105 9.28 -1.67 -1.64
N ARG A 106 10.33 -1.14 -0.99
CA ARG A 106 11.64 -0.91 -1.62
C ARG A 106 12.29 -2.21 -2.07
N ALA A 107 12.25 -3.24 -1.22
CA ALA A 107 12.75 -4.58 -1.57
C ALA A 107 12.05 -5.11 -2.82
N ARG A 108 10.72 -4.93 -2.91
CA ARG A 108 9.96 -5.34 -4.10
C ARG A 108 10.25 -4.50 -5.33
N CYS A 109 10.38 -3.17 -5.20
CA CYS A 109 10.78 -2.29 -6.29
C CYS A 109 12.14 -2.68 -6.89
N GLY A 110 13.07 -3.13 -6.03
CA GLY A 110 14.42 -3.54 -6.41
C GLY A 110 14.54 -4.97 -6.94
N LEU A 111 13.44 -5.69 -7.12
CA LEU A 111 13.50 -7.06 -7.65
C LEU A 111 14.05 -7.06 -9.09
N PRO A 112 15.03 -7.92 -9.39
CA PRO A 112 15.67 -7.96 -10.71
C PRO A 112 14.74 -8.54 -11.77
N LEU A 113 14.94 -8.12 -13.04
CA LEU A 113 14.18 -8.65 -14.17
C LEU A 113 14.35 -10.17 -14.35
N LYS A 114 15.55 -10.70 -14.10
CA LYS A 114 15.85 -12.14 -14.19
C LYS A 114 15.23 -12.88 -13.00
N ARG A 115 14.29 -13.81 -13.27
CA ARG A 115 13.50 -14.52 -12.24
C ARG A 115 14.34 -15.22 -11.16
N TRP A 116 15.38 -15.93 -11.54
CA TRP A 116 16.24 -16.67 -10.60
C TRP A 116 16.98 -15.75 -9.62
N ARG A 117 17.30 -14.51 -10.02
CA ARG A 117 17.92 -13.51 -9.14
C ARG A 117 16.93 -12.92 -8.12
N ARG A 118 15.63 -13.14 -8.27
CA ARG A 118 14.59 -12.63 -7.36
C ARG A 118 14.48 -13.47 -6.09
N LEU A 119 14.85 -14.75 -6.17
CA LEU A 119 14.59 -15.72 -5.10
C LEU A 119 15.21 -15.32 -3.76
N PRO A 120 16.50 -14.93 -3.67
CA PRO A 120 17.10 -14.60 -2.38
C PRO A 120 16.40 -13.43 -1.68
N GLY A 121 16.14 -12.34 -2.43
CA GLY A 121 15.45 -11.16 -1.89
C GLY A 121 13.99 -11.46 -1.52
N ALA A 122 13.26 -12.17 -2.38
CA ALA A 122 11.88 -12.56 -2.09
C ALA A 122 11.79 -13.55 -0.92
N MET A 123 12.75 -14.46 -0.76
CA MET A 123 12.83 -15.37 0.40
C MET A 123 13.03 -14.62 1.70
N HIS A 124 13.96 -13.65 1.72
CA HIS A 124 14.17 -12.82 2.90
C HIS A 124 12.87 -12.13 3.36
N GLU A 125 12.12 -11.55 2.43
CA GLU A 125 10.83 -10.91 2.73
C GLU A 125 9.72 -11.90 3.11
N LEU A 126 9.83 -13.18 2.70
CA LEU A 126 8.90 -14.25 3.08
C LEU A 126 9.15 -14.73 4.50
N VAL A 127 10.41 -15.02 4.84
CA VAL A 127 10.84 -15.49 6.17
C VAL A 127 10.59 -14.44 7.24
N THR A 128 10.75 -13.15 6.90
CA THR A 128 10.39 -12.03 7.79
C THR A 128 8.88 -11.77 7.89
N LEU A 129 8.05 -12.63 7.26
CA LEU A 129 6.58 -12.57 7.23
C LEU A 129 6.01 -11.27 6.64
N ARG A 130 6.82 -10.47 5.95
CA ARG A 130 6.39 -9.19 5.37
C ARG A 130 5.40 -9.38 4.21
N TYR A 131 5.53 -10.47 3.46
CA TYR A 131 4.50 -10.86 2.48
C TYR A 131 3.13 -11.11 3.12
N HIS A 132 3.09 -11.76 4.30
CA HIS A 132 1.85 -12.05 5.01
C HIS A 132 1.25 -10.80 5.65
N ARG A 133 2.12 -9.90 6.15
CA ARG A 133 1.70 -8.69 6.86
C ARG A 133 1.30 -7.54 5.94
N TYR A 134 1.98 -7.36 4.81
CA TYR A 134 1.84 -6.17 3.96
C TYR A 134 1.36 -6.47 2.53
N ALA A 135 1.17 -7.75 2.18
CA ALA A 135 0.67 -8.18 0.88
C ALA A 135 -0.32 -9.35 1.04
N LYS A 136 -0.49 -10.18 -0.01
CA LYS A 136 -1.40 -11.34 0.00
C LYS A 136 -0.67 -12.64 0.35
N GLY A 137 0.33 -12.58 1.23
CA GLY A 137 1.12 -13.74 1.64
C GLY A 137 1.79 -14.44 0.45
N ILE A 138 1.73 -15.76 0.47
CA ILE A 138 2.31 -16.68 -0.52
C ILE A 138 1.86 -16.34 -1.96
N VAL A 139 0.62 -15.85 -2.16
CA VAL A 139 0.11 -15.48 -3.48
C VAL A 139 0.92 -14.33 -4.08
N SER A 140 1.26 -13.32 -3.28
CA SER A 140 2.09 -12.20 -3.72
C SER A 140 3.53 -12.62 -3.96
N PHE A 141 4.06 -13.51 -3.12
CA PHE A 141 5.40 -14.07 -3.27
C PHE A 141 5.58 -14.79 -4.61
N PHE A 142 4.69 -15.72 -4.96
CA PHE A 142 4.75 -16.39 -6.28
C PHE A 142 4.49 -15.43 -7.44
N GLY A 143 3.64 -14.42 -7.22
CA GLY A 143 3.45 -13.33 -8.17
C GLY A 143 4.77 -12.65 -8.52
N ASP A 144 5.56 -12.28 -7.51
CA ASP A 144 6.85 -11.60 -7.73
C ASP A 144 7.92 -12.51 -8.37
N LEU A 145 7.89 -13.82 -8.10
CA LEU A 145 8.81 -14.76 -8.75
C LEU A 145 8.49 -14.99 -10.23
N TRP A 146 7.20 -15.11 -10.58
CA TRP A 146 6.80 -15.61 -11.90
C TRP A 146 6.32 -14.54 -12.88
N GLN A 147 6.03 -13.34 -12.39
CA GLN A 147 5.58 -12.23 -13.22
C GLN A 147 6.64 -11.84 -14.27
N SER A 148 6.23 -11.91 -15.54
CA SER A 148 6.99 -11.42 -16.71
C SER A 148 6.76 -9.94 -16.92
#